data_AF-A0A1H4BYK8-F1
#
_entry.id   AF-A0A1H4BYK8-F1
#
_cell.length_a   1.000
_cell.length_b   1.000
_cell.length_c   1.000
_cell.angle_alpha   90.00
_cell.angle_beta   90.00
_cell.angle_gamma   90.00
#
_symmetry.space_group_name_H-M   'P 1'
#
loop_
_entity.id
_entity.type
_entity.pdbx_description
1 polymer ?
#
loop_
_entity_poly.entity_id
_entity_poly.type
_entity_poly.pdbx_seq_one_letter_code
_entity_poly.pdbx_strand_id
1 'polypeptide(L)' 'MTDRMKVTIPHCYVWMTAGYPNRGAMFKSYLAGYVEHTHPGWYLVKIEGMKAICERRFD' A
#
# COMPACT_ATOMS: atom_id res chain seq x y z
N MET A 1 17.45 4.79 -11.71
CA MET A 1 16.99 3.37 -11.64
C MET A 1 15.86 3.30 -10.60
N THR A 2 14.84 2.47 -10.80
CA THR A 2 13.75 2.30 -9.82
C THR A 2 13.73 0.85 -9.33
N ASP A 3 13.87 0.65 -8.03
CA ASP A 3 13.68 -0.67 -7.43
C ASP A 3 12.19 -0.93 -7.23
N ARG A 4 11.77 -2.19 -7.41
CA ARG A 4 10.39 -2.64 -7.17
C ARG A 4 10.35 -3.75 -6.14
N MET A 5 9.41 -3.66 -5.20
CA MET A 5 9.12 -4.73 -4.24
C MET A 5 7.62 -5.03 -4.16
N LYS A 6 7.29 -6.24 -3.72
CA LYS A 6 5.92 -6.67 -3.44
C LYS A 6 5.76 -6.88 -1.94
N VAL A 7 4.83 -6.15 -1.32
CA VAL A 7 4.48 -6.30 0.09
C VAL A 7 3.15 -7.04 0.19
N THR A 8 3.09 -8.07 1.04
CA THR A 8 1.81 -8.72 1.36
C THR A 8 0.96 -7.76 2.19
N ILE A 9 -0.27 -7.50 1.74
CA ILE A 9 -1.21 -6.65 2.46
C ILE A 9 -1.78 -7.44 3.65
N PRO A 10 -1.70 -6.92 4.89
CA PRO A 10 -2.38 -7.53 6.01
C PRO A 10 -3.90 -7.53 5.81
N HIS A 11 -4.56 -8.67 6.08
CA HIS A 11 -6.00 -8.83 5.86
C HIS A 11 -6.85 -7.83 6.64
N CYS A 12 -6.38 -7.35 7.80
CA CYS A 12 -7.09 -6.38 8.63
C CYS A 12 -7.49 -5.10 7.88
N TYR A 13 -6.67 -4.61 6.95
CA TYR A 13 -6.97 -3.41 6.16
C TYR A 13 -8.24 -3.55 5.30
N VAL A 14 -8.61 -4.79 4.93
CA VAL A 14 -9.84 -5.08 4.18
C VAL A 14 -11.07 -4.81 5.04
N TRP A 15 -11.05 -5.23 6.30
CA TRP A 15 -12.15 -5.04 7.25
C TRP A 15 -12.22 -3.61 7.79
N MET A 16 -11.06 -2.98 8.05
CA MET A 16 -11.00 -1.60 8.54
C MET A 16 -11.66 -0.58 7.61
N THR A 17 -11.79 -0.92 6.33
CA THR A 17 -12.41 -0.06 5.32
C THR A 17 -13.79 -0.56 4.87
N ALA A 18 -14.29 -1.64 5.46
CA ALA A 18 -15.62 -2.15 5.16
C ALA A 18 -16.71 -1.14 5.58
N GLY A 19 -17.75 -0.99 4.77
CA GLY A 19 -18.86 -0.08 5.03
C GLY A 19 -18.61 1.40 4.73
N TYR A 20 -17.37 1.82 4.46
CA TYR A 20 -17.08 3.20 4.09
C TYR A 20 -17.50 3.49 2.64
N PRO A 21 -18.20 4.61 2.36
CA PRO A 21 -18.59 4.99 1.01
C PRO A 21 -17.41 5.07 0.03
N ASN A 22 -16.26 5.56 0.50
CA ASN A 22 -15.02 5.70 -0.30
C ASN A 22 -13.98 4.64 0.05
N ARG A 23 -14.43 3.39 0.25
CA ARG A 23 -13.59 2.25 0.68
C ARG A 23 -12.28 2.13 -0.09
N GLY A 24 -12.30 2.24 -1.43
CA GLY A 24 -11.10 2.10 -2.25
C GLY A 24 -10.03 3.17 -1.99
N ALA A 25 -10.46 4.43 -1.82
CA ALA A 25 -9.55 5.54 -1.53
C ALA A 25 -8.96 5.43 -0.11
N MET A 26 -9.80 5.12 0.88
CA MET A 26 -9.39 4.84 2.26
C MET A 26 -8.38 3.69 2.31
N PHE A 27 -8.67 2.59 1.63
CA PHE A 27 -7.80 1.42 1.57
C PHE A 27 -6.43 1.76 0.99
N LYS A 28 -6.39 2.50 -0.12
CA LYS A 28 -5.13 2.94 -0.73
C LYS A 28 -4.33 3.86 0.21
N SER A 29 -4.99 4.81 0.87
CA SER A 29 -4.34 5.73 1.82
C SER A 29 -3.74 4.99 3.02
N TYR A 30 -4.49 4.06 3.60
CA TYR A 30 -4.00 3.24 4.71
C TYR A 30 -2.79 2.40 4.32
N LEU A 31 -2.81 1.79 3.12
CA LEU A 31 -1.69 1.01 2.63
C LEU A 31 -0.47 1.88 2.29
N ALA A 32 -0.67 3.10 1.80
CA ALA A 32 0.44 4.02 1.57
C ALA A 32 1.16 4.35 2.89
N GLY A 33 0.42 4.71 3.94
CA GLY A 33 0.99 4.97 5.27
C GLY A 33 1.62 3.72 5.90
N TYR A 34 1.01 2.55 5.72
CA TYR A 34 1.59 1.28 6.15
C TYR A 34 2.94 1.01 5.48
N VAL A 35 3.03 1.16 4.16
CA VAL A 35 4.27 0.95 3.41
C VAL A 35 5.34 1.94 3.86
N GLU A 36 5.01 3.22 3.96
CA GLU A 36 5.96 4.26 4.37
C GLU A 36 6.51 4.03 5.79
N HIS A 37 5.65 3.59 6.72
CA HIS A 37 6.04 3.32 8.10
C HIS A 37 6.86 2.03 8.26
N THR A 38 6.53 0.97 7.51
CA THR A 38 7.18 -0.34 7.64
C THR A 38 8.38 -0.52 6.72
N HIS A 39 8.43 0.22 5.61
CA HIS A 39 9.48 0.18 4.60
C HIS A 39 9.87 1.62 4.21
N PRO A 40 10.61 2.34 5.08
CA PRO A 40 11.00 3.72 4.81
C PRO A 40 11.70 3.89 3.45
N GLY A 41 11.33 4.95 2.73
CA GLY A 41 11.86 5.23 1.38
C GLY A 41 11.20 4.45 0.25
N TRP A 42 10.21 3.60 0.55
CA TRP A 42 9.38 2.93 -0.45
C TRP A 42 7.99 3.56 -0.50
N TYR A 43 7.43 3.63 -1.71
CA TYR A 43 6.13 4.25 -1.95
C TYR A 43 5.19 3.29 -2.65
N LEU A 44 3.93 3.24 -2.21
CA LEU A 44 2.90 2.43 -2.84
C LEU A 44 2.55 2.99 -4.23
N VAL A 45 2.71 2.19 -5.27
CA VAL A 45 2.39 2.57 -6.66
C VAL A 45 1.12 1.89 -7.15
N LYS A 46 0.96 0.61 -6.84
CA LYS A 46 -0.17 -0.19 -7.32
C LYS A 46 -0.59 -1.23 -6.28
N ILE A 47 -1.85 -1.61 -6.33
CA ILE A 47 -2.39 -2.75 -5.56
C ILE A 47 -2.84 -3.80 -6.58
N GLU A 48 -2.39 -5.04 -6.40
CA GLU A 48 -2.77 -6.20 -7.21
C GLU A 48 -3.25 -7.32 -6.28
N GLY A 49 -4.56 -7.46 -6.13
CA GLY A 49 -5.15 -8.35 -5.13
C GLY A 49 -4.69 -7.97 -3.71
N MET A 50 -4.10 -8.93 -2.99
CA MET A 50 -3.54 -8.74 -1.63
C MET A 50 -2.04 -8.42 -1.65
N LYS A 51 -1.53 -7.83 -2.74
CA LYS A 51 -0.14 -7.38 -2.87
C LYS A 51 -0.09 -5.88 -3.15
N ALA A 52 0.73 -5.18 -2.39
CA ALA A 52 1.14 -3.79 -2.62
C ALA A 52 2.44 -3.79 -3.44
N ILE A 53 2.39 -3.19 -4.63
CA ILE A 53 3.54 -2.98 -5.49
C ILE A 53 4.14 -1.62 -5.13
N CYS A 54 5.38 -1.64 -4.65
CA CYS A 54 6.05 -0.45 -4.14
C CYS A 54 7.30 -0.16 -4.97
N GLU A 55 7.61 1.13 -5.09
CA GLU A 55 8.82 1.60 -5.76
C GLU A 55 9.67 2.44 -4.82
N ARG A 56 10.99 2.31 -4.94
CA ARG A 56 11.96 3.23 -4.38
C ARG A 56 12.61 3.99 -5.52
N ARG A 57 12.57 5.32 -5.44
CA ARG A 57 13.27 6.22 -6.35
C ARG A 57 14.60 6.60 -5.70
N PHE A 58 15.66 6.52 -6.48
CA PHE A 58 16.92 7.13 -6.15
C PHE A 58 17.03 8.36 -7.02
N ASP A 59 17.17 9.53 -6.39
CA ASP A 59 17.52 10.77 -7.05
C ASP A 59 18.99 10.72 -7.53
#